data_AF-A0A161SJU0-F1
#
_entry.id   AF-A0A161SJU0-F1
#
_cell.length_a   1.000
_cell.length_b   1.000
_cell.length_c   1.000
_cell.angle_alpha   90.00
_cell.angle_beta   90.00
_cell.angle_gamma   90.00
#
_symmetry.space_group_name_H-M   'P 1'
#
loop_
_entity.id
_entity.type
_entity.pdbx_description
1 polymer ?
#
loop_
_entity_poly.entity_id
_entity_poly.type
_entity_poly.pdbx_seq_one_letter_code
_entity_poly.pdbx_strand_id
1 'polypeptide(L)'
;MPKPYPSEFRDDVVRVARNREPGVTIEQIAKDFGVHPMTLQKWLHRAKVDDGTAPGPSRAESAENRELRQRVRLLEQENEVLRRAAAYLSQANLPGKGSTRS
;
A
#
# COMPACT_ATOMS: atom_id res chain seq x y z
N MET A 1 15.71 -2.11 -17.33
CA MET A 1 15.33 -1.02 -16.40
C MET A 1 16.58 -0.56 -15.67
N PRO A 2 16.94 0.73 -15.68
CA PRO A 2 18.07 1.22 -14.88
C PRO A 2 17.85 0.91 -13.39
N LYS A 3 18.93 0.62 -12.67
CA LYS A 3 18.85 0.30 -11.24
C LYS A 3 18.34 1.54 -10.48
N PRO A 4 17.30 1.41 -9.64
CA PRO A 4 16.82 2.51 -8.82
C PRO A 4 17.94 3.03 -7.91
N TYR A 5 17.94 4.33 -7.62
CA TYR A 5 18.78 4.89 -6.57
C TYR A 5 18.48 4.20 -5.23
N PRO A 6 19.50 3.90 -4.42
CA PRO A 6 19.30 3.41 -3.06
C PRO A 6 18.39 4.34 -2.26
N SER A 7 17.59 3.77 -1.34
CA SER A 7 16.69 4.56 -0.48
C SER A 7 17.46 5.55 0.37
N GLU A 8 18.54 5.10 1.00
CA GLU A 8 19.40 5.94 1.85
C GLU A 8 19.93 7.16 1.10
N PHE A 9 20.46 6.94 -0.11
CA PHE A 9 20.94 8.03 -0.97
C PHE A 9 19.82 9.03 -1.29
N ARG A 10 18.64 8.55 -1.69
CA ARG A 10 17.51 9.44 -1.97
C ARG A 10 17.13 10.26 -0.73
N ASP A 11 17.05 9.61 0.42
CA ASP A 11 16.55 10.22 1.64
C ASP A 11 17.57 11.26 2.17
N ASP A 12 18.87 11.01 2.00
CA ASP A 12 19.94 11.98 2.26
C ASP A 12 19.88 13.20 1.33
N VAL A 13 19.72 12.98 0.03
CA VAL A 13 19.61 14.10 -0.93
C VAL A 13 18.35 14.92 -0.66
N VAL A 14 17.23 14.28 -0.30
CA VAL A 14 16.00 14.96 0.12
C VAL A 14 16.24 15.78 1.39
N ARG A 15 16.95 15.24 2.38
CA ARG A 15 17.31 15.94 3.62
C ARG A 15 18.16 17.18 3.34
N VAL A 16 19.19 17.07 2.49
CA VAL A 16 20.01 18.21 2.07
C VAL A 16 19.16 19.25 1.34
N ALA A 17 18.29 18.82 0.42
CA ALA A 17 17.45 19.74 -0.34
C ALA A 17 16.39 20.48 0.50
N ARG A 18 15.90 19.86 1.57
CA ARG A 18 14.99 20.47 2.55
C ARG A 18 15.69 21.51 3.43
N ASN A 19 16.93 21.22 3.83
CA ASN A 19 17.72 22.05 4.75
C ASN A 19 18.69 22.99 4.02
N ARG A 20 18.47 23.25 2.73
CA ARG A 20 19.36 24.07 1.91
C ARG A 20 19.37 25.53 2.37
N GLU A 21 20.52 26.18 2.24
CA GLU A 21 20.66 27.59 2.56
C GLU A 21 19.83 28.48 1.62
N PRO A 22 19.41 29.68 2.07
CA PRO A 22 18.76 30.66 1.21
C PRO A 22 19.62 30.95 -0.03
N GLY A 23 19.02 30.86 -1.22
CA GLY A 23 19.72 31.08 -2.50
C GLY A 23 20.25 29.81 -3.16
N VAL A 24 20.37 28.69 -2.45
CA VAL A 24 20.69 27.39 -3.07
C VAL A 24 19.46 26.85 -3.78
N THR A 25 19.60 26.51 -5.07
CA THR A 25 18.51 25.99 -5.89
C THR A 25 18.46 24.46 -5.87
N ILE A 26 17.30 23.90 -6.19
CA ILE A 26 17.13 22.44 -6.29
C ILE A 26 17.96 21.89 -7.46
N GLU A 27 18.11 22.67 -8.53
CA GLU A 27 18.89 22.36 -9.70
C GLU A 27 20.38 22.23 -9.37
N GLN A 28 20.90 23.12 -8.51
CA GLN A 28 22.29 23.06 -8.05
C GLN A 28 22.55 21.81 -7.22
N ILE A 29 21.69 21.55 -6.22
CA ILE A 29 21.79 20.33 -5.40
C ILE A 29 21.69 19.07 -6.27
N ALA A 30 20.72 19.02 -7.18
CA ALA A 30 20.55 17.88 -8.07
C ALA A 30 21.83 17.63 -8.90
N LYS A 31 22.44 18.70 -9.43
CA LYS A 31 23.70 18.62 -10.17
C LYS A 31 24.85 18.11 -9.30
N ASP A 32 24.99 18.61 -8.07
CA ASP A 32 26.06 18.22 -7.14
C ASP A 32 25.99 16.73 -6.76
N PHE A 33 24.78 16.18 -6.66
CA PHE A 33 24.55 14.76 -6.39
C PHE A 33 24.45 13.88 -7.65
N GLY A 34 24.62 14.46 -8.86
CA GLY A 34 24.52 13.72 -10.12
C GLY A 34 23.11 13.19 -10.43
N VAL A 35 22.07 13.83 -9.88
CA VAL A 35 20.66 13.47 -10.07
C VAL A 35 20.00 14.46 -11.01
N HIS A 36 19.09 13.98 -11.86
CA HIS A 36 18.31 14.88 -12.70
C HIS A 36 17.37 15.76 -11.83
N PRO A 37 17.28 17.09 -12.04
CA PRO A 37 16.48 18.00 -11.17
C PRO A 37 15.02 17.57 -10.98
N MET A 38 14.35 17.14 -12.05
CA MET A 38 12.99 16.60 -12.00
C MET A 38 12.87 15.36 -11.09
N THR A 39 13.90 14.52 -11.01
CA THR A 39 13.92 13.36 -10.12
C THR A 39 13.96 13.79 -8.66
N LEU A 40 14.79 14.79 -8.33
CA LEU A 40 14.84 15.35 -6.98
C LEU A 40 13.51 16.04 -6.60
N GLN A 41 12.89 16.78 -7.53
CA GLN A 41 11.57 17.37 -7.29
C GLN A 41 10.50 16.30 -6.99
N LYS A 42 10.51 15.18 -7.72
CA LYS A 42 9.61 14.05 -7.44
C LYS A 42 9.84 13.46 -6.06
N TRP A 43 11.09 13.33 -5.62
CA TRP A 43 11.41 12.84 -4.29
C TRP A 43 10.94 13.80 -3.20
N LEU A 44 11.13 15.10 -3.39
CA LEU A 44 10.63 16.14 -2.47
C LEU A 44 9.11 16.13 -2.39
N HIS A 45 8.42 16.01 -3.52
CA HIS A 45 6.95 15.89 -3.53
C HIS A 45 6.50 14.61 -2.81
N ARG A 46 7.14 13.47 -3.07
CA ARG A 46 6.81 12.22 -2.38
C ARG A 46 7.01 12.36 -0.87
N ALA A 47 8.10 12.98 -0.44
CA ALA A 47 8.35 13.21 0.97
C ALA A 47 7.29 14.15 1.60
N LYS A 48 6.77 15.14 0.87
CA LYS A 48 5.63 15.97 1.34
C LYS A 48 4.35 15.15 1.53
N VAL A 49 4.07 14.22 0.61
CA VAL A 49 2.93 13.31 0.71
C VAL A 49 3.09 12.36 1.89
N ASP A 50 4.28 11.78 2.05
CA ASP A 50 4.57 10.87 3.17
C ASP A 50 4.54 11.62 4.53
N ASP A 51 4.87 12.92 4.58
CA ASP A 51 4.72 13.79 5.76
C ASP A 51 3.26 14.30 5.98
N GLY A 52 2.32 13.99 5.08
CA GLY A 52 0.93 14.45 5.17
C GLY A 52 0.71 15.94 4.82
N THR A 53 1.74 16.62 4.29
CA THR A 53 1.69 18.04 3.92
C THR A 53 1.23 18.29 2.48
N ALA A 54 1.06 17.23 1.69
CA ALA A 54 0.53 17.26 0.33
C ALA A 54 -0.48 16.12 0.13
N PRO A 55 -1.50 16.32 -0.73
CA PRO A 55 -2.51 15.30 -0.99
C PRO A 55 -1.92 14.10 -1.75
N GLY A 56 -2.31 12.90 -1.32
CA GLY A 56 -1.95 11.63 -1.96
C GLY A 56 -1.78 10.50 -0.92
N PRO A 57 -1.88 9.23 -1.34
CA PRO A 57 -1.64 8.12 -0.42
C PRO A 57 -0.16 8.02 -0.07
N SER A 58 0.15 8.13 1.21
CA SER A 58 1.48 7.88 1.76
C SER A 58 1.90 6.43 1.52
N ARG A 59 3.20 6.16 1.66
CA ARG A 59 3.72 4.78 1.64
C ARG A 59 3.08 3.89 2.69
N ALA A 60 2.90 4.42 3.91
CA ALA A 60 2.32 3.69 5.03
C ALA A 60 0.87 3.31 4.75
N GLU A 61 0.04 4.28 4.35
CA GLU A 61 -1.37 4.03 3.98
C GLU A 61 -1.48 3.02 2.83
N SER A 62 -0.58 3.11 1.85
CA SER A 62 -0.57 2.16 0.72
C SER A 62 -0.23 0.73 1.15
N ALA A 63 0.66 0.56 2.12
CA ALA A 63 1.02 -0.74 2.67
C ALA A 63 -0.12 -1.31 3.51
N GLU A 64 -0.69 -0.51 4.41
CA GLU A 64 -1.84 -0.88 5.22
C GLU A 64 -3.04 -1.27 4.33
N ASN A 65 -3.31 -0.53 3.25
CA ASN A 65 -4.40 -0.86 2.33
C ASN A 65 -4.21 -2.24 1.68
N ARG A 66 -2.96 -2.66 1.40
CA ARG A 66 -2.67 -3.99 0.85
C ARG A 66 -2.92 -5.08 1.88
N GLU A 67 -2.47 -4.89 3.11
CA GLU A 67 -2.68 -5.83 4.21
C GLU A 67 -4.18 -5.98 4.52
N LEU A 68 -4.90 -4.87 4.59
CA LEU A 68 -6.35 -4.86 4.78
C LEU A 68 -7.07 -5.62 3.66
N ARG A 69 -6.71 -5.39 2.39
CA ARG A 69 -7.28 -6.15 1.26
C ARG A 69 -7.00 -7.64 1.36
N GLN A 70 -5.80 -8.03 1.80
CA GLN A 70 -5.46 -9.44 2.00
C GLN A 70 -6.29 -10.06 3.12
N ARG A 71 -6.47 -9.34 4.24
CA ARG A 71 -7.27 -9.78 5.37
C ARG A 71 -8.75 -9.91 5.01
N VAL A 72 -9.30 -8.94 4.28
CA VAL A 72 -10.69 -8.99 3.78
C VAL A 72 -10.89 -10.23 2.91
N ARG A 73 -9.99 -10.50 1.96
CA ARG A 73 -10.06 -11.71 1.13
C ARG A 73 -10.05 -12.99 1.95
N LEU A 74 -9.21 -13.07 2.98
CA LEU A 74 -9.16 -14.25 3.86
C LEU A 74 -10.47 -14.42 4.63
N LEU A 75 -10.98 -13.35 5.22
CA LEU A 75 -12.24 -13.36 5.96
C LEU A 75 -13.44 -13.73 5.08
N GLU A 76 -13.44 -13.30 3.82
CA GLU A 76 -14.46 -13.69 2.84
C GLU A 76 -14.41 -15.20 2.55
N GLN A 77 -13.21 -15.78 2.43
CA GLN A 77 -13.03 -17.23 2.24
C GLN A 77 -13.49 -18.02 3.47
N GLU A 78 -13.12 -17.58 4.67
CA GLU A 78 -13.57 -18.20 5.92
C GLU A 78 -15.09 -18.15 6.06
N ASN A 79 -15.71 -17.00 5.78
CA ASN A 79 -17.16 -16.87 5.79
C ASN A 79 -17.84 -17.81 4.78
N GLU A 80 -17.28 -17.97 3.59
CA GLU A 80 -17.81 -18.90 2.60
C GLU A 80 -17.77 -20.34 3.09
N VAL A 81 -16.68 -20.76 3.74
CA VAL A 81 -16.57 -22.09 4.36
C VAL A 81 -17.63 -22.26 5.46
N LEU A 82 -17.77 -21.27 6.34
CA LEU A 82 -18.76 -21.31 7.43
C LEU A 82 -20.19 -21.38 6.89
N ARG A 83 -20.51 -20.62 5.84
CA ARG A 83 -21.82 -20.67 5.17
C ARG A 83 -22.11 -22.05 4.59
N ARG A 84 -21.13 -22.67 3.92
CA ARG A 84 -21.27 -24.03 3.38
C ARG A 84 -21.48 -25.07 4.48
N ALA A 85 -20.73 -24.98 5.57
CA ALA A 85 -20.89 -25.86 6.72
C ALA A 85 -22.28 -25.71 7.37
N ALA A 86 -22.75 -24.47 7.55
CA ALA A 86 -24.08 -24.20 8.09
C ALA A 86 -25.21 -24.74 7.18
N ALA A 87 -25.05 -24.61 5.85
CA ALA A 87 -26.00 -25.16 4.89
C ALA A 87 -26.03 -26.70 4.91
N TYR A 88 -24.87 -27.34 5.05
CA TYR A 88 -24.80 -28.80 5.18
C TYR A 88 -25.48 -29.28 6.47
N LEU A 89 -25.21 -28.62 7.60
CA LEU A 89 -25.81 -28.96 8.88
C LEU A 89 -27.34 -28.76 8.88
N SER A 90 -27.84 -27.68 8.26
CA SER A 90 -29.28 -27.44 8.18
C SER A 90 -30.01 -28.46 7.31
N GLN A 91 -29.36 -28.95 6.24
CA GLN A 91 -29.89 -30.06 5.42
C GLN A 91 -29.90 -31.39 6.16
N ALA A 92 -28.87 -31.67 6.97
CA ALA A 92 -28.79 -32.89 7.79
C ALA A 92 -29.88 -32.96 8.88
N ASN A 93 -30.38 -31.80 9.32
CA ASN A 93 -31.44 -31.70 10.34
C ASN A 93 -32.86 -31.64 9.77
N LEU A 94 -33.04 -31.81 8.46
CA LEU A 94 -34.39 -31.94 7.88
C LEU A 94 -34.96 -33.32 8.23
N PRO A 95 -36.19 -33.41 8.78
CA PRO A 95 -36.83 -34.70 9.01
C PRO A 95 -36.95 -35.42 7.67
N GLY A 96 -36.38 -36.63 7.59
CA GLY A 96 -36.36 -37.42 6.37
C GLY A 96 -37.76 -37.46 5.76
N LYS A 97 -37.87 -37.04 4.48
CA LYS A 97 -39.10 -37.21 3.71
C LYS A 97 -39.47 -38.68 3.81
N GLY A 98 -40.48 -38.97 4.63
CA GLY A 98 -41.05 -40.30 4.76
C GLY A 98 -41.39 -40.78 3.36
N SER A 99 -40.70 -41.83 2.92
CA SER A 99 -41.11 -42.60 1.77
C SER A 99 -42.41 -43.28 2.15
N THR A 100 -43.53 -42.59 1.95
CA THR A 100 -44.85 -43.21 2.01
C THR A 100 -44.99 -44.03 0.73
N ARG A 101 -44.56 -45.28 0.81
CA ARG A 101 -44.79 -46.29 -0.21
C ARG A 101 -46.14 -46.94 0.11
N SER A 102 -47.18 -46.50 -0.59
CA SER A 102 -48.46 -47.21 -0.71
C SER A 102 -48.56 -47.82 -2.10
#